data_AF-A0A167I8P6-F1
#
_entry.id   AF-A0A167I8P6-F1
#
_cell.length_a   1.000
_cell.length_b   1.000
_cell.length_c   1.000
_cell.angle_alpha   90.00
_cell.angle_beta   90.00
_cell.angle_gamma   90.00
#
_symmetry.space_group_name_H-M   'P 1'
#
loop_
_entity.id
_entity.type
_entity.pdbx_description
1 polymer ?
#
loop_
_entity_poly.entity_id
_entity_poly.type
_entity_poly.pdbx_seq_one_letter_code
_entity_poly.pdbx_strand_id
1 'polypeptide(L)'
;MLFALVFLLGIANFAAHKAVLESGHPILERMAWLRPGRFGPPSLIVEFAVLLATLLFLAEGYGGIGWVYAIYSLCNIGSAWALLTGRM
;
A
#
# COMPACT_ATOMS: atom_id res chain seq x y z
N MET A 1 17.58 -5.32 -10.39
CA MET A 1 17.02 -3.95 -10.40
C MET A 1 15.52 -3.93 -10.13
N LEU A 2 14.68 -4.60 -10.94
CA LEU A 2 13.21 -4.59 -10.77
C LEU A 2 12.76 -5.01 -9.35
N PHE A 3 13.35 -6.05 -8.78
CA PHE A 3 13.06 -6.52 -7.43
C PHE A 3 13.25 -5.42 -6.37
N ALA A 4 14.39 -4.70 -6.42
CA ALA A 4 14.68 -3.60 -5.51
C ALA A 4 13.71 -2.42 -5.71
N LEU A 5 13.34 -2.11 -6.95
CA LEU A 5 12.36 -1.05 -7.23
C LEU A 5 10.97 -1.39 -6.67
N VAL A 6 10.50 -2.62 -6.86
CA VAL A 6 9.22 -3.08 -6.30
C VAL A 6 9.25 -3.08 -4.78
N PHE A 7 10.37 -3.49 -4.17
CA PHE A 7 10.53 -3.42 -2.73
C PHE A 7 10.47 -1.96 -2.21
N LEU A 8 11.15 -1.02 -2.87
CA LEU A 8 11.10 0.41 -2.53
C LEU A 8 9.69 1.00 -2.72
N LEU A 9 8.97 0.61 -3.77
CA LEU A 9 7.57 0.97 -3.95
C LEU A 9 6.70 0.45 -2.80
N GLY A 10 6.97 -0.76 -2.33
CA GLY A 10 6.35 -1.31 -1.12
C GLY A 10 6.55 -0.40 0.08
N ILE A 11 7.80 -0.01 0.37
CA ILE A 11 8.10 0.93 1.48
C ILE A 11 7.28 2.23 1.33
N ALA A 12 7.25 2.81 0.14
CA ALA A 12 6.47 4.02 -0.13
C ALA A 12 4.98 3.81 0.13
N ASN A 13 4.44 2.66 -0.25
CA ASN A 13 3.03 2.36 -0.10
C ASN A 13 2.63 2.13 1.38
N PHE A 14 3.47 1.42 2.13
CA PHE A 14 3.34 1.30 3.58
C PHE A 14 3.40 2.66 4.28
N ALA A 15 4.34 3.52 3.87
CA ALA A 15 4.46 4.87 4.42
C ALA A 15 3.21 5.72 4.11
N ALA A 16 2.66 5.62 2.90
CA ALA A 16 1.43 6.31 2.51
C ALA A 16 0.22 5.84 3.31
N HIS A 17 0.04 4.52 3.48
CA HIS A 17 -1.02 3.96 4.32
C HIS A 17 -0.89 4.43 5.77
N LYS A 18 0.33 4.36 6.33
CA LYS A 18 0.59 4.83 7.69
C LYS A 18 0.26 6.31 7.86
N ALA A 19 0.66 7.16 6.90
CA ALA A 19 0.35 8.58 6.92
C ALA A 19 -1.17 8.83 6.94
N VAL A 20 -1.95 8.10 6.14
CA VAL A 20 -3.42 8.20 6.16
C VAL A 20 -3.99 7.77 7.51
N LEU A 21 -3.51 6.66 8.08
CA LEU A 21 -3.96 6.16 9.38
C LEU A 21 -3.67 7.14 10.52
N GLU A 22 -2.53 7.82 10.46
CA GLU A 22 -2.09 8.80 11.47
C GLU A 22 -2.68 10.20 11.23
N SER A 23 -3.29 10.46 10.07
CA SER A 23 -3.87 11.77 9.74
C SER A 23 -5.15 12.12 10.48
N GLY A 24 -5.81 11.13 11.12
CA GLY A 24 -7.09 11.33 11.80
C GLY A 24 -8.25 11.68 10.86
N HIS A 25 -8.12 11.39 9.56
CA HIS A 25 -9.13 11.74 8.57
C HIS A 25 -10.50 11.09 8.90
N PRO A 26 -11.65 11.79 8.78
CA PRO A 26 -12.96 11.25 9.12
C PRO A 26 -13.35 9.97 8.35
N ILE A 27 -12.70 9.73 7.20
CA ILE A 27 -12.90 8.50 6.42
C ILE A 27 -12.48 7.24 7.18
N LEU A 28 -11.53 7.34 8.11
CA LEU A 28 -11.06 6.24 8.95
C LEU A 28 -12.19 5.68 9.82
N GLU A 29 -13.09 6.55 10.27
CA GLU A 29 -14.26 6.15 11.05
C GLU A 29 -15.30 5.43 10.19
N ARG A 30 -15.33 5.70 8.88
CA ARG A 30 -16.29 5.06 7.96
C ARG A 30 -15.78 3.73 7.39
N MET A 31 -14.47 3.54 7.28
CA MET A 31 -13.86 2.36 6.67
C MET A 31 -13.28 1.39 7.70
N ALA A 32 -13.96 0.27 7.95
CA ALA A 32 -13.52 -0.76 8.90
C ALA A 32 -12.11 -1.31 8.61
N TRP A 33 -11.70 -1.34 7.33
CA TRP A 33 -10.39 -1.83 6.88
C TRP A 33 -9.22 -0.91 7.25
N LEU A 34 -9.50 0.36 7.55
CA LEU A 34 -8.50 1.35 7.98
C LEU A 34 -8.46 1.49 9.51
N ARG A 35 -9.43 0.94 10.25
CA ARG A 35 -9.38 1.01 11.71
C ARG A 35 -8.35 0.03 12.26
N PRO A 36 -7.50 0.45 13.21
CA PRO A 36 -6.59 -0.48 13.87
C PRO A 36 -7.37 -1.56 14.64
N GLY A 37 -7.15 -2.82 14.31
CA GLY A 37 -7.61 -3.97 15.09
C GLY A 37 -6.54 -4.47 16.06
N ARG A 38 -6.74 -5.66 16.63
CA ARG A 38 -5.79 -6.31 17.55
C ARG A 38 -4.38 -6.51 16.96
N PHE A 39 -4.28 -6.66 15.65
CA PHE A 39 -3.02 -6.90 14.93
C PHE A 39 -2.58 -5.67 14.11
N GLY A 40 -3.13 -4.50 14.41
CA GLY A 40 -3.00 -3.31 13.57
C GLY A 40 -4.08 -3.21 12.48
N PRO A 41 -3.96 -2.22 11.59
CA PRO A 41 -4.91 -2.00 10.51
C PRO A 41 -4.86 -3.13 9.46
N PRO A 42 -6.01 -3.75 9.11
CA PRO A 42 -6.08 -4.78 8.07
C PRO A 42 -5.46 -4.35 6.74
N SER A 43 -5.54 -3.06 6.41
CA SER A 43 -4.94 -2.50 5.19
C SER A 43 -3.43 -2.75 5.07
N LEU A 44 -2.68 -2.72 6.17
CA LEU A 44 -1.23 -2.99 6.15
C LEU A 44 -0.92 -4.48 5.98
N ILE A 45 -1.79 -5.37 6.47
CA ILE A 45 -1.66 -6.81 6.28
C ILE A 45 -1.90 -7.17 4.81
N VAL A 46 -2.94 -6.59 4.21
CA VAL A 46 -3.22 -6.77 2.78
C VAL A 46 -2.06 -6.23 1.95
N GLU A 47 -1.55 -5.04 2.28
CA GLU A 47 -0.40 -4.46 1.60
C GLU A 47 0.82 -5.39 1.63
N PHE A 48 1.11 -5.98 2.80
CA PHE A 48 2.17 -6.95 2.96
C PHE A 48 1.96 -8.19 2.11
N ALA A 49 0.76 -8.75 2.11
CA ALA A 49 0.44 -9.94 1.33
C ALA A 49 0.62 -9.70 -0.17
N VAL A 50 0.19 -8.54 -0.68
CA VAL A 50 0.34 -8.16 -2.09
C VAL A 50 1.80 -7.96 -2.46
N LEU A 51 2.58 -7.24 -1.64
CA LEU A 51 4.01 -7.05 -1.87
C LEU A 51 4.76 -8.40 -1.83
N LEU A 52 4.49 -9.22 -0.82
CA LEU A 52 5.11 -10.54 -0.67
C LEU A 52 4.83 -11.42 -1.88
N ALA A 53 3.57 -11.53 -2.30
CA ALA A 53 3.20 -12.28 -3.49
C ALA A 53 3.96 -11.76 -4.73
N THR A 54 3.98 -10.44 -4.94
CA THR A 54 4.70 -9.81 -6.06
C THR A 54 6.19 -10.18 -6.06
N LEU A 55 6.85 -10.11 -4.90
CA LEU A 55 8.26 -10.44 -4.77
C LEU A 55 8.52 -11.93 -4.99
N LEU A 56 7.64 -12.82 -4.53
CA LEU A 56 7.75 -14.26 -4.82
C LEU A 56 7.63 -14.55 -6.32
N PHE A 57 6.65 -13.95 -7.01
CA PHE A 57 6.52 -14.09 -8.46
C PHE A 57 7.74 -13.53 -9.21
N LEU A 58 8.31 -12.40 -8.74
CA LEU A 58 9.54 -11.87 -9.32
C LEU A 58 10.74 -12.79 -9.11
N ALA A 59 10.83 -13.47 -7.95
CA ALA A 59 11.89 -14.43 -7.68
C ALA A 59 11.84 -15.63 -8.64
N GLU A 60 10.63 -16.06 -9.04
CA GLU A 60 10.40 -17.10 -10.04
C GLU A 60 10.53 -16.61 -11.50
N GLY A 61 10.91 -15.34 -11.71
CA GLY A 61 11.17 -14.78 -13.04
C GLY A 61 9.96 -14.17 -13.76
N TYR A 62 8.80 -14.08 -13.11
CA TYR A 62 7.60 -13.43 -13.67
C TYR A 62 7.70 -11.90 -13.61
N GLY A 63 8.61 -11.31 -14.39
CA GLY A 63 8.90 -9.86 -14.38
C GLY A 63 7.68 -8.94 -14.60
N GLY A 64 6.68 -9.39 -15.37
CA GLY A 64 5.47 -8.61 -15.68
C GLY A 64 4.66 -8.20 -14.44
N ILE A 65 4.72 -8.98 -13.36
CA ILE A 65 3.99 -8.68 -12.11
C ILE A 65 4.45 -7.37 -11.46
N GLY A 66 5.70 -6.96 -11.70
CA GLY A 66 6.25 -5.70 -11.18
C GLY A 66 5.51 -4.48 -11.71
N TRP A 67 5.02 -4.51 -12.95
CA TRP A 67 4.22 -3.42 -13.52
C TRP A 67 2.82 -3.33 -12.89
N VAL A 68 2.21 -4.49 -12.60
CA VAL A 68 0.93 -4.55 -11.88
C VAL A 68 1.09 -3.89 -10.51
N TYR A 69 2.15 -4.25 -9.78
CA TYR A 69 2.43 -3.66 -8.48
C TYR A 69 2.75 -2.16 -8.57
N ALA A 70 3.48 -1.72 -9.61
CA ALA A 70 3.77 -0.30 -9.80
C ALA A 70 2.51 0.55 -10.01
N ILE A 71 1.57 0.08 -10.84
CA ILE A 71 0.28 0.75 -11.06
C ILE A 71 -0.53 0.76 -9.75
N TYR A 72 -0.58 -0.38 -9.06
CA TYR A 72 -1.24 -0.49 -7.76
C TYR A 72 -0.70 0.51 -6.73
N SER A 73 0.63 0.61 -6.60
CA SER A 73 1.28 1.58 -5.71
C SER A 73 0.97 3.03 -6.10
N LEU A 74 0.95 3.37 -7.39
CA LEU A 74 0.57 4.71 -7.85
C LEU A 74 -0.87 5.08 -7.44
N CYS A 75 -1.81 4.15 -7.59
CA CYS A 75 -3.19 4.35 -7.16
C CYS A 75 -3.29 4.57 -5.65
N ASN A 76 -2.61 3.75 -4.85
CA ASN A 76 -2.64 3.88 -3.39
C ASN A 76 -1.99 5.17 -2.91
N ILE A 77 -0.81 5.53 -3.44
CA ILE A 77 -0.14 6.79 -3.11
C ILE A 77 -0.98 7.99 -3.55
N GLY A 78 -1.58 7.94 -4.75
CA GLY A 78 -2.48 8.98 -5.24
C GLY A 78 -3.72 9.15 -4.35
N SER A 79 -4.30 8.04 -3.90
CA SER A 79 -5.45 8.05 -2.98
C SER A 79 -5.06 8.60 -1.61
N ALA A 80 -3.92 8.17 -1.07
CA ALA A 80 -3.38 8.69 0.18
C ALA A 80 -3.12 10.20 0.09
N TRP A 81 -2.51 10.67 -1.00
CA TRP A 81 -2.30 12.09 -1.24
C TRP A 81 -3.62 12.88 -1.30
N ALA A 82 -4.63 12.36 -2.01
CA ALA A 82 -5.93 13.02 -2.11
C ALA A 82 -6.59 13.19 -0.73
N LEU A 83 -6.57 12.14 0.09
CA LEU A 83 -7.09 12.17 1.46
C LEU A 83 -6.29 13.13 2.36
N LEU A 84 -4.96 13.03 2.34
CA LEU A 84 -4.07 13.85 3.18
C LEU A 84 -4.14 15.34 2.84
N THR A 85 -4.54 15.68 1.61
CA THR A 85 -4.68 17.06 1.16
C THR A 85 -6.13 17.56 1.19
N GLY A 86 -7.06 16.78 1.73
CA GLY A 86 -8.48 17.15 1.85
C GLY A 86 -9.20 17.30 0.51
N ARG A 87 -8.69 16.65 -0.55
CA ARG A 87 -9.33 16.60 -1.87
C ARG A 87 -10.42 15.52 -1.94
N MET A 88 -10.50 14.66 -0.92
CA MET A 88 -11.48 13.59 -0.69
C MET A 88 -11.72 13.47 0.81
#